data_AF-A0A6P0RXF1-F1
#
_entry.id   AF-A0A6P0RXF1-F1
#
_cell.length_a   1.000
_cell.length_b   1.000
_cell.length_c   1.000
_cell.angle_alpha   90.00
_cell.angle_beta   90.00
_cell.angle_gamma   90.00
#
_symmetry.space_group_name_H-M   'P 1'
#
loop_
_entity.id
_entity.type
_entity.pdbx_description
1 polymer ?
#
loop_
_entity_poly.entity_id
_entity_poly.type
_entity_poly.pdbx_seq_one_letter_code
_entity_poly.pdbx_strand_id
1 'polypeptide(L)'
;FLGWLGWQQWKSWRYRRWLAALPPMENLYQQMLKVLSAKGYRKHPAQTPLEYAKTMGQKQPPTSAEVIDEISQAYVRWRYGGHKPNIQQLRQRFKIWIKSLKSD
;
A
#
# COMPACT_ATOMS: atom_id res chain seq x y z
N PHE A 1 8.11 19.30 25.81
CA PHE A 1 7.23 19.43 24.63
C PHE A 1 7.94 19.13 23.30
N LEU A 2 9.12 19.71 23.02
CA LEU A 2 9.84 19.55 21.73
C LEU A 2 10.28 18.10 21.37
N GLY A 3 10.49 17.23 22.35
CA GLY A 3 10.90 15.83 22.10
C GLY A 3 9.86 14.98 21.36
N TRP A 4 8.57 15.24 21.56
CA TRP A 4 7.49 14.47 20.91
C TRP A 4 7.34 14.82 19.42
N LEU A 5 7.48 16.11 19.08
CA LEU A 5 7.45 16.61 17.71
C LEU A 5 8.65 16.12 16.90
N GLY A 6 9.85 16.16 17.50
CA GLY A 6 11.06 15.60 16.89
C GLY A 6 10.93 14.10 16.59
N TRP A 7 10.33 13.34 17.51
CA TRP A 7 10.11 11.90 17.36
C TRP A 7 9.15 11.55 16.22
N GLN A 8 8.04 12.27 16.07
CA GLN A 8 7.10 12.06 14.95
C GLN A 8 7.73 12.40 13.59
N GLN A 9 8.52 13.48 13.55
CA GLN A 9 9.19 13.91 12.33
C GLN A 9 10.28 12.90 11.92
N TRP A 10 11.02 12.35 12.89
CA TRP A 10 12.03 11.33 12.64
C TRP A 10 11.43 10.02 12.09
N LYS A 11 10.32 9.53 12.67
CA LYS A 11 9.61 8.34 12.14
C LYS A 11 9.18 8.53 10.68
N SER A 12 8.64 9.70 10.36
CA SER A 12 8.19 10.04 9.01
C SER A 12 9.35 10.13 8.03
N TRP A 13 10.46 10.76 8.44
CA TRP A 13 11.68 10.83 7.63
C TRP A 13 12.27 9.44 7.36
N ARG A 14 12.40 8.60 8.40
CA ARG A 14 12.90 7.22 8.26
C ARG A 14 12.03 6.40 7.31
N TYR A 15 10.71 6.52 7.42
CA TYR A 15 9.79 5.84 6.50
C TYR A 15 9.96 6.30 5.05
N ARG A 16 10.08 7.60 4.80
CA ARG A 16 10.33 8.14 3.46
C ARG A 16 11.67 7.67 2.89
N ARG A 17 12.73 7.67 3.71
CA ARG A 17 14.06 7.19 3.35
C ARG A 17 14.04 5.70 2.97
N TRP A 18 13.37 4.88 3.76
CA TRP A 18 13.20 3.45 3.48
C TRP A 18 12.39 3.21 2.21
N LEU A 19 11.26 3.89 2.03
CA LEU A 19 10.46 3.78 0.81
C LEU A 19 11.27 4.11 -0.44
N ALA A 20 12.09 5.16 -0.40
CA ALA A 20 12.90 5.60 -1.55
C ALA A 20 13.94 4.56 -1.99
N ALA A 21 14.32 3.63 -1.11
CA ALA A 21 15.25 2.55 -1.42
C ALA A 21 14.55 1.31 -2.03
N LEU A 22 13.21 1.24 -2.00
CA LEU A 22 12.48 0.08 -2.49
C LEU A 22 12.30 0.09 -4.01
N PRO A 23 12.27 -1.10 -4.65
CA PRO A 23 11.87 -1.22 -6.04
C PRO A 23 10.48 -0.61 -6.30
N PRO A 24 10.20 -0.11 -7.51
CA PRO A 24 8.95 0.62 -7.80
C PRO A 24 7.66 -0.12 -7.45
N MET A 25 7.60 -1.45 -7.65
CA MET A 25 6.44 -2.28 -7.31
C MET A 25 6.26 -2.44 -5.80
N GLU A 26 7.34 -2.76 -5.09
CA GLU A 26 7.31 -2.93 -3.65
C GLU A 26 6.98 -1.61 -2.94
N ASN A 27 7.54 -0.51 -3.42
CA ASN A 27 7.22 0.83 -2.95
C ASN A 27 5.70 1.12 -3.06
N LEU A 28 5.07 0.77 -4.19
CA LEU A 28 3.62 0.94 -4.38
C LEU A 28 2.82 0.09 -3.39
N TYR A 29 3.18 -1.19 -3.24
CA TYR A 29 2.51 -2.09 -2.31
C TYR A 29 2.63 -1.60 -0.85
N GLN A 30 3.81 -1.14 -0.44
CA GLN A 30 4.02 -0.60 0.91
C GLN A 30 3.26 0.70 1.17
N GLN A 31 3.07 1.54 0.14
CA GLN A 31 2.20 2.71 0.24
C GLN A 31 0.73 2.31 0.43
N MET A 32 0.25 1.30 -0.31
CA MET A 32 -1.11 0.77 -0.15
C MET A 32 -1.34 0.23 1.26
N LEU A 33 -0.41 -0.57 1.80
CA LEU A 33 -0.50 -1.07 3.17
C LEU A 33 -0.52 0.07 4.20
N LYS A 34 0.24 1.14 3.97
CA LYS A 34 0.22 2.31 4.86
C LYS A 34 -1.12 3.02 4.83
N VAL A 35 -1.72 3.23 3.66
CA VAL A 35 -3.05 3.85 3.52
C VAL A 35 -4.10 3.02 4.26
N LEU A 36 -4.11 1.70 4.05
CA LEU A 36 -5.06 0.81 4.70
C LEU A 36 -4.84 0.72 6.22
N SER A 37 -3.58 0.69 6.66
CA SER A 37 -3.26 0.72 8.10
C SER A 37 -3.70 2.02 8.77
N ALA A 38 -3.63 3.17 8.07
CA ALA A 38 -4.12 4.44 8.58
C ALA A 38 -5.66 4.44 8.75
N LYS A 39 -6.37 3.62 7.97
CA LYS A 39 -7.81 3.38 8.08
C LYS A 39 -8.18 2.24 9.06
N GLY A 40 -7.22 1.70 9.82
CA GLY A 40 -7.46 0.61 10.78
C GLY A 40 -7.34 -0.80 10.19
N TYR A 41 -7.10 -0.94 8.89
CA TYR A 41 -7.00 -2.23 8.20
C TYR A 41 -5.55 -2.72 8.11
N ARG A 42 -4.88 -2.89 9.26
CA ARG A 42 -3.47 -3.32 9.29
C ARG A 42 -3.31 -4.77 8.82
N LYS A 43 -2.36 -5.03 7.91
CA LYS A 43 -1.99 -6.39 7.49
C LYS A 43 -1.32 -7.15 8.64
N HIS A 44 -1.73 -8.39 8.87
CA HIS A 44 -1.03 -9.27 9.83
C HIS A 44 0.34 -9.69 9.29
N PRO A 45 1.42 -9.78 10.10
CA PRO A 45 2.76 -10.12 9.61
C PRO A 45 2.81 -11.44 8.82
N ALA A 46 2.16 -12.48 9.33
CA ALA A 46 2.11 -13.81 8.70
C ALA A 46 1.17 -13.91 7.48
N GLN A 47 0.32 -12.90 7.25
CA GLN A 47 -0.64 -12.94 6.15
C GLN A 47 0.02 -12.67 4.81
N THR A 48 -0.27 -13.46 3.79
CA THR A 48 0.27 -13.24 2.44
C THR A 48 -0.40 -12.03 1.76
N PRO A 49 0.20 -11.45 0.70
CA PRO A 49 -0.44 -10.35 -0.03
C PRO A 49 -1.81 -10.71 -0.60
N LEU A 50 -1.98 -11.93 -1.14
CA LEU A 50 -3.26 -12.38 -1.71
C LEU A 50 -4.32 -12.66 -0.62
N GLU A 51 -3.91 -13.24 0.51
CA GLU A 51 -4.82 -13.40 1.66
C GLU A 51 -5.29 -12.07 2.21
N TYR A 52 -4.41 -11.07 2.24
CA TYR A 52 -4.75 -9.73 2.65
C TYR A 52 -5.74 -9.09 1.68
N ALA A 53 -5.50 -9.18 0.38
CA ALA A 53 -6.45 -8.72 -0.64
C ALA A 53 -7.83 -9.38 -0.49
N LYS A 54 -7.87 -10.70 -0.31
CA LYS A 54 -9.11 -11.44 -0.08
C LYS A 54 -9.87 -10.94 1.15
N THR A 55 -9.15 -10.68 2.24
CA THR A 55 -9.73 -10.13 3.48
C THR A 55 -10.24 -8.70 3.27
N MET A 56 -9.52 -7.88 2.51
CA MET A 56 -9.94 -6.52 2.19
C MET A 56 -11.17 -6.50 1.28
N GLY A 57 -11.30 -7.47 0.36
CA GLY A 57 -12.49 -7.62 -0.48
C GLY A 57 -13.79 -7.81 0.31
N GLN A 58 -13.71 -8.36 1.52
CA GLN A 58 -14.86 -8.52 2.43
C GLN A 58 -15.14 -7.27 3.28
N LYS A 59 -14.15 -6.39 3.44
CA LYS A 59 -14.19 -5.25 4.38
C LYS A 59 -14.30 -3.89 3.70
N GLN A 60 -14.02 -3.82 2.40
CA GLN A 60 -13.96 -2.58 1.64
C GLN A 60 -15.07 -2.55 0.57
N PRO A 61 -15.50 -1.36 0.13
CA PRO A 61 -16.36 -1.22 -1.04
C PRO A 61 -15.73 -1.87 -2.29
N PRO A 62 -16.55 -2.35 -3.26
CA PRO A 62 -16.05 -3.06 -4.44
C PRO A 62 -14.95 -2.32 -5.21
N THR A 63 -15.08 -1.01 -5.36
CA THR A 63 -14.11 -0.14 -6.04
C THR A 63 -12.74 -0.11 -5.34
N SER A 64 -12.74 -0.15 -4.01
CA SER A 64 -11.51 -0.21 -3.22
C SER A 64 -10.91 -1.61 -3.23
N ALA A 65 -11.76 -2.64 -3.12
CA ALA A 65 -11.34 -4.04 -3.19
C ALA A 65 -10.62 -4.36 -4.50
N GLU A 66 -11.13 -3.86 -5.64
CA GLU A 66 -10.52 -4.09 -6.96
C GLU A 66 -9.09 -3.53 -7.03
N VAL A 67 -8.86 -2.30 -6.58
CA VAL A 67 -7.53 -1.67 -6.59
C VAL A 67 -6.57 -2.41 -5.66
N ILE A 68 -7.05 -2.84 -4.50
CA ILE A 68 -6.23 -3.59 -3.53
C ILE A 68 -5.82 -4.95 -4.10
N ASP A 69 -6.76 -5.65 -4.73
CA ASP A 69 -6.53 -6.96 -5.33
C ASP A 69 -5.56 -6.85 -6.50
N GLU A 70 -5.76 -5.90 -7.41
CA GLU A 70 -4.89 -5.68 -8.57
C GLU A 70 -3.44 -5.39 -8.16
N ILE A 71 -3.23 -4.51 -7.18
CA ILE A 71 -1.88 -4.18 -6.68
C ILE A 71 -1.26 -5.40 -5.99
N SER A 72 -2.04 -6.17 -5.22
CA SER A 72 -1.55 -7.35 -4.50
C SER A 72 -1.17 -8.48 -5.46
N GLN A 73 -1.97 -8.73 -6.50
CA GLN A 73 -1.65 -9.68 -7.55
C GLN A 73 -0.39 -9.26 -8.33
N ALA A 74 -0.30 -7.99 -8.72
CA ALA A 74 0.88 -7.46 -9.41
C ALA A 74 2.16 -7.59 -8.55
N TYR A 75 2.04 -7.38 -7.23
CA TYR A 75 3.16 -7.53 -6.31
C TYR A 75 3.66 -8.97 -6.27
N VAL A 76 2.77 -9.95 -6.15
CA VAL A 76 3.15 -11.38 -6.11
C VAL A 76 3.76 -11.82 -7.44
N ARG A 77 3.17 -11.43 -8.58
CA ARG A 77 3.70 -11.74 -9.92
C ARG A 77 5.09 -11.14 -10.14
N TRP A 78 5.34 -9.94 -9.64
CA TRP A 78 6.67 -9.32 -9.68
C TRP A 78 7.65 -10.00 -8.71
N ARG A 79 7.24 -10.21 -7.45
CA ARG A 79 8.12 -10.67 -6.36
C ARG A 79 8.57 -12.11 -6.50
N TYR A 80 7.70 -12.97 -7.05
CA TYR A 80 7.93 -14.41 -7.17
C TYR A 80 7.88 -14.92 -8.61
N GLY A 81 7.18 -14.22 -9.51
CA GLY A 81 7.02 -14.64 -10.90
C GLY A 81 7.98 -13.97 -11.88
N GLY A 82 8.84 -13.04 -11.45
CA GLY A 82 9.78 -12.32 -12.34
C GLY A 82 9.10 -11.42 -13.38
N HIS A 83 7.79 -11.16 -13.26
CA HIS A 83 7.06 -10.34 -14.22
C HIS A 83 7.35 -8.85 -14.00
N LYS A 84 7.35 -8.08 -15.10
CA LYS A 84 7.44 -6.60 -15.07
C LYS A 84 6.03 -6.00 -15.19
N PRO A 85 5.34 -5.70 -14.08
CA PRO A 85 4.01 -5.08 -14.15
C PRO A 85 4.09 -3.65 -14.70
N ASN A 86 2.99 -3.17 -15.28
CA ASN A 86 2.85 -1.77 -15.67
C ASN A 86 2.66 -0.88 -14.41
N ILE A 87 3.78 -0.53 -13.78
CA ILE A 87 3.80 0.25 -12.54
C ILE A 87 3.17 1.63 -12.70
N GLN A 88 3.30 2.25 -13.88
CA GLN A 88 2.75 3.58 -14.13
C GLN A 88 1.22 3.55 -14.06
N GLN A 89 0.59 2.57 -14.71
CA GLN A 89 -0.85 2.35 -14.65
C GLN A 89 -1.33 2.06 -13.22
N LEU A 90 -0.66 1.15 -12.50
CA LEU A 90 -1.03 0.81 -11.13
C LEU A 90 -0.90 2.02 -10.19
N ARG A 91 0.13 2.85 -10.36
CA ARG A 91 0.29 4.10 -9.60
C ARG A 91 -0.82 5.10 -9.91
N GLN A 92 -1.27 5.18 -11.15
CA GLN A 92 -2.38 6.06 -11.53
C GLN A 92 -3.70 5.60 -10.90
N ARG A 93 -4.03 4.30 -11.00
CA ARG A 93 -5.23 3.74 -10.35
C ARG A 93 -5.18 3.95 -8.83
N PHE A 94 -4.03 3.69 -8.20
CA PHE A 94 -3.81 3.94 -6.77
C PHE A 94 -4.01 5.41 -6.37
N LYS A 95 -3.50 6.37 -7.17
CA LYS A 95 -3.69 7.80 -6.92
C LYS A 95 -5.16 8.22 -7.02
N ILE A 96 -5.87 7.72 -8.05
CA ILE A 96 -7.31 7.98 -8.23
C ILE A 96 -8.08 7.46 -7.03
N TRP A 97 -7.78 6.24 -6.59
CA TRP A 97 -8.37 5.64 -5.40
C TRP A 97 -8.08 6.46 -4.14
N ILE A 98 -6.83 6.86 -3.86
CA ILE A 98 -6.53 7.74 -2.72
C ILE A 98 -7.32 9.05 -2.78
N LYS A 99 -7.52 9.60 -3.98
CA LYS A 99 -8.31 10.82 -4.16
C LYS A 99 -9.78 10.59 -3.81
N SER A 100 -10.39 9.49 -4.26
CA SER A 100 -11.78 9.16 -3.92
C SER A 100 -11.96 8.96 -2.42
N LEU A 101 -10.98 8.34 -1.76
CA LEU A 101 -11.01 8.12 -0.30
C LEU A 101 -10.95 9.39 0.57
N LYS A 102 -10.62 10.55 -0.01
CA LYS A 102 -10.59 11.85 0.68
C LYS A 102 -11.85 12.68 0.43
N SER A 103 -12.67 12.25 -0.54
CA SER A 103 -13.91 12.92 -0.92
C SER A 103 -15.13 12.36 -0.18
N ASP A 104 -14.94 11.28 0.58
CA ASP A 104 -15.89 10.71 1.54
C ASP A 104 -15.60 11.25 2.96
#